data_AF-A0A937NTT1-F1
#
_entry.id   AF-A0A937NTT1-F1
#
_cell.length_a   1.000
_cell.length_b   1.000
_cell.length_c   1.000
_cell.angle_alpha   90.00
_cell.angle_beta   90.00
_cell.angle_gamma   90.00
#
_symmetry.space_group_name_H-M   'P 1'
#
loop_
_entity.id
_entity.type
_entity.pdbx_description
1 polymer ?
#
loop_
_entity_poly.entity_id
_entity_poly.type
_entity_poly.pdbx_seq_one_letter_code
_entity_poly.pdbx_strand_id
1 'polypeptide(L)'
;MNKRSVVILAAGLLIGSVAVARDLETLQRNFLSWKFGMFMHFNMSTFVPGGWSSGKEDPLLFNPENLDFGQWADAAVAAKMKYAVLTVKHTGGWCLWDTATADRDITWFKNYKDGKADIVKEYVDAFRSRDLKVGFYYCFPLWGGDKWKDYQTLPHDDYALGTVDALTMIKTHFTELLSNYGDIDIIWIDQSGSPNGGLKPGDWRKIKAHMHSLQPSCLVIANNATSLEDSDLFGYEYPYSLELPSVTNTVATEVCDKLNNGWFANPDAPCTPVRNVDYIVNKMLRPLNDRNANLLLNCAPEKTGRLHPETVAVLEEVGRIWDPSELSHKDSELYDITREAIQKVPTRGRSASILFPPNLTAEQMQKAVYLLNYNDAKGTFFINEATAKTEKGLLRILVAAGHELGNGSKSAAVISGKKNARLVRNEVDAVQKQLRAVKSPVVFRAPEFKYDDYTWAVLNYLGLTAIEPSPEPASGVMVEVNSTDQLEDVLAAFKKKGLKAVTVRELMNGSSSERLRIAATGGADVVTGRE
;
A
#
# COMPACT_ATOMS: atom_id res chain seq x y z
N MET A 1 26.71 84.32 -16.62
CA MET A 1 26.20 83.27 -17.54
C MET A 1 26.18 81.94 -16.82
N ASN A 2 25.18 81.12 -17.14
CA ASN A 2 24.52 80.13 -16.26
C ASN A 2 25.33 78.90 -15.83
N LYS A 3 25.04 78.49 -14.59
CA LYS A 3 25.21 77.15 -14.01
C LYS A 3 24.46 76.11 -14.85
N ARG A 4 25.06 74.93 -15.06
CA ARG A 4 24.32 73.67 -15.24
C ARG A 4 25.05 72.54 -14.53
N SER A 5 24.64 72.30 -13.29
CA SER A 5 24.87 71.04 -12.58
C SER A 5 23.97 69.99 -13.21
N VAL A 6 24.53 68.90 -13.72
CA VAL A 6 23.79 67.73 -14.18
C VAL A 6 23.50 66.88 -12.95
N VAL A 7 22.24 66.86 -12.51
CA VAL A 7 21.73 65.91 -11.53
C VAL A 7 21.24 64.70 -12.32
N ILE A 8 21.93 63.56 -12.18
CA ILE A 8 21.44 62.27 -12.68
C ILE A 8 20.46 61.74 -11.63
N LEU A 9 19.16 61.86 -11.91
CA LEU A 9 18.12 61.18 -11.13
C LEU A 9 18.14 59.70 -11.53
N ALA A 10 18.70 58.84 -10.68
CA ALA A 10 18.48 57.40 -10.79
C ALA A 10 17.04 57.11 -10.32
N ALA A 11 16.11 56.94 -11.26
CA ALA A 11 14.78 56.43 -10.97
C ALA A 11 14.90 54.94 -10.63
N GLY A 12 14.93 54.62 -9.33
CA GLY A 12 14.77 53.26 -8.86
C GLY A 12 13.37 52.76 -9.21
N LEU A 13 13.27 51.83 -10.15
CA LEU A 13 12.06 51.03 -10.30
C LEU A 13 11.90 50.18 -9.03
N LEU A 14 11.03 50.63 -8.13
CA LEU A 14 10.36 49.76 -7.18
C LEU A 14 9.45 48.82 -7.99
N ILE A 15 9.99 47.68 -8.40
CA ILE A 15 9.16 46.54 -8.81
C ILE A 15 8.50 46.06 -7.52
N GLY A 16 7.32 46.62 -7.21
CA GLY A 16 6.45 46.05 -6.21
C GLY A 16 6.19 44.60 -6.61
N SER A 17 6.60 43.66 -5.76
CA SER A 17 6.24 42.26 -5.90
C SER A 17 4.72 42.16 -5.86
N VAL A 18 4.09 42.07 -7.03
CA VAL A 18 2.68 41.70 -7.12
C VAL A 18 2.62 40.28 -6.58
N ALA A 19 2.03 40.11 -5.39
CA ALA A 19 1.75 38.78 -4.86
C ALA A 19 0.84 38.08 -5.88
N VAL A 20 1.40 37.13 -6.63
CA VAL A 20 0.62 36.30 -7.56
C VAL A 20 -0.34 35.50 -6.70
N ALA A 21 -1.65 35.70 -6.90
CA ALA A 21 -2.66 34.95 -6.18
C ALA A 21 -2.50 33.45 -6.48
N ARG A 22 -2.47 32.62 -5.43
CA ARG A 22 -2.37 31.16 -5.53
C ARG A 22 -3.59 30.61 -6.27
N ASP A 23 -3.39 30.08 -7.47
CA ASP A 23 -4.41 29.39 -8.26
C ASP A 23 -4.46 27.90 -7.88
N LEU A 24 -5.21 27.59 -6.82
CA LEU A 24 -5.34 26.22 -6.31
C LEU A 24 -5.96 25.28 -7.35
N GLU A 25 -6.90 25.74 -8.17
CA GLU A 25 -7.58 24.92 -9.16
C GLU A 25 -6.60 24.43 -10.24
N THR A 26 -5.72 25.32 -10.72
CA THR A 26 -4.65 24.93 -11.65
C THR A 26 -3.63 24.01 -11.00
N LEU A 27 -3.24 24.25 -9.75
CA LEU A 27 -2.34 23.35 -9.01
C LEU A 27 -2.94 21.94 -8.85
N GLN A 28 -4.24 21.85 -8.53
CA GLN A 28 -4.97 20.60 -8.40
C GLN A 28 -5.09 19.85 -9.74
N ARG A 29 -5.39 20.55 -10.85
CA ARG A 29 -5.37 19.94 -12.18
C ARG A 29 -3.99 19.42 -12.56
N ASN A 30 -2.95 20.20 -12.29
CA ASN A 30 -1.57 19.79 -12.53
C ASN A 30 -1.22 18.55 -11.71
N PHE A 31 -1.60 18.52 -10.43
CA PHE A 31 -1.44 17.35 -9.57
C PHE A 31 -2.11 16.12 -10.16
N LEU A 32 -3.36 16.22 -10.61
CA LEU A 32 -4.09 15.09 -11.22
C LEU A 32 -3.48 14.58 -12.53
N SER A 33 -2.64 15.39 -13.19
CA SER A 33 -1.87 14.93 -14.35
C SER A 33 -0.67 14.06 -13.97
N TRP A 34 -0.26 14.05 -12.70
CA TRP A 34 0.88 13.24 -12.23
C TRP A 34 0.50 11.77 -12.08
N LYS A 35 -0.78 11.48 -11.77
CA LYS A 35 -1.44 10.16 -11.75
C LYS A 35 -0.92 9.16 -10.72
N PHE A 36 0.40 9.00 -10.62
CA PHE A 36 1.07 7.95 -9.86
C PHE A 36 2.37 8.46 -9.24
N GLY A 37 2.56 8.17 -7.95
CA GLY A 37 3.73 8.58 -7.19
C GLY A 37 4.29 7.50 -6.28
N MET A 38 5.54 7.71 -5.85
CA MET A 38 6.26 6.84 -4.91
C MET A 38 6.23 7.41 -3.50
N PHE A 39 5.77 6.65 -2.52
CA PHE A 39 5.99 6.97 -1.11
C PHE A 39 7.23 6.21 -0.60
N MET A 40 8.12 6.88 0.13
CA MET A 40 9.26 6.23 0.77
C MET A 40 9.23 6.52 2.27
N HIS A 41 8.81 5.52 3.04
CA HIS A 41 9.00 5.49 4.48
C HIS A 41 10.39 4.94 4.78
N PHE A 42 11.32 5.87 4.99
CA PHE A 42 12.70 5.60 5.37
C PHE A 42 13.15 6.63 6.42
N ASN A 43 13.46 6.17 7.63
CA ASN A 43 13.84 6.98 8.79
C ASN A 43 14.46 6.03 9.85
N MET A 44 14.73 6.49 11.08
CA MET A 44 15.10 5.63 12.21
C MET A 44 14.13 4.44 12.40
N SER A 45 12.83 4.64 12.10
CA SER A 45 11.82 3.56 12.07
C SER A 45 12.22 2.34 11.23
N THR A 46 13.06 2.50 10.20
CA THR A 46 13.56 1.38 9.37
C THR A 46 14.52 0.46 10.13
N PHE A 47 15.20 0.98 11.15
CA PHE A 47 16.27 0.30 11.88
C PHE A 47 15.80 -0.33 13.19
N VAL A 48 14.49 -0.25 13.48
CA VAL A 48 13.91 -0.69 14.75
C VAL A 48 12.76 -1.68 14.51
N PRO A 49 12.57 -2.68 15.39
CA PRO A 49 11.45 -3.60 15.28
C PRO A 49 10.10 -2.88 15.24
N GLY A 50 9.22 -3.33 14.34
CA GLY A 50 7.83 -2.86 14.25
C GLY A 50 7.61 -1.64 13.36
N GLY A 51 8.65 -0.94 12.93
CA GLY A 51 8.53 0.18 11.98
C GLY A 51 8.04 1.50 12.59
N TRP A 52 8.16 1.67 13.91
CA TRP A 52 7.79 2.88 14.61
C TRP A 52 8.88 3.24 15.64
N SER A 53 9.70 4.23 15.34
CA SER A 53 10.65 4.78 16.33
C SER A 53 9.92 5.61 17.39
N SER A 54 10.33 5.45 18.65
CA SER A 54 9.85 6.19 19.82
C SER A 54 10.58 7.51 20.05
N GLY A 55 11.74 7.74 19.44
CA GLY A 55 12.60 8.90 19.72
C GLY A 55 13.59 8.69 20.86
N LYS A 56 13.58 7.51 21.51
CA LYS A 56 14.50 7.11 22.58
C LYS A 56 15.60 6.15 22.10
N GLU A 57 15.60 5.83 20.81
CA GLU A 57 16.57 4.92 20.23
C GLU A 57 17.99 5.47 20.26
N ASP A 58 18.98 4.58 20.28
CA ASP A 58 20.37 4.95 20.07
C ASP A 58 20.53 5.44 18.62
N PRO A 59 20.94 6.70 18.38
CA PRO A 59 21.11 7.23 17.03
C PRO A 59 22.15 6.46 16.21
N LEU A 60 23.05 5.71 16.85
CA LEU A 60 24.02 4.85 16.17
C LEU A 60 23.37 3.67 15.43
N LEU A 61 22.10 3.34 15.71
CA LEU A 61 21.36 2.32 14.97
C LEU A 61 21.10 2.70 13.51
N PHE A 62 21.04 4.01 13.22
CA PHE A 62 20.85 4.48 11.85
C PHE A 62 22.16 4.32 11.06
N ASN A 63 22.19 3.32 10.18
CA ASN A 63 23.36 3.04 9.35
C ASN A 63 22.99 2.32 8.03
N PRO A 64 22.50 3.05 7.02
CA PRO A 64 22.25 2.48 5.70
C PRO A 64 23.54 2.37 4.89
N GLU A 65 24.10 1.17 4.85
CA GLU A 65 25.40 0.88 4.22
C GLU A 65 25.44 1.14 2.70
N ASN A 66 24.30 1.03 2.02
CA ASN A 66 24.18 1.08 0.56
C ASN A 66 23.02 1.99 0.12
N LEU A 67 22.78 3.09 0.84
CA LEU A 67 21.74 4.06 0.49
C LEU A 67 21.94 4.59 -0.93
N ASP A 68 20.91 4.43 -1.76
CA ASP A 68 20.97 4.76 -3.18
C ASP A 68 19.63 5.34 -3.64
N PHE A 69 19.49 6.66 -3.49
CA PHE A 69 18.32 7.39 -4.01
C PHE A 69 18.23 7.36 -5.54
N GLY A 70 19.35 7.11 -6.24
CA GLY A 70 19.37 6.90 -7.68
C GLY A 70 18.58 5.65 -8.05
N GLN A 71 18.82 4.52 -7.38
CA GLN A 71 18.05 3.30 -7.55
C GLN A 71 16.55 3.52 -7.31
N TRP A 72 16.20 4.28 -6.27
CA TRP A 72 14.79 4.53 -5.95
C TRP A 72 14.12 5.35 -7.04
N ALA A 73 14.79 6.41 -7.50
CA ALA A 73 14.30 7.26 -8.57
C ALA A 73 14.25 6.52 -9.92
N ASP A 74 15.22 5.66 -10.23
CA ASP A 74 15.21 4.80 -11.41
C ASP A 74 14.01 3.83 -11.39
N ALA A 75 13.72 3.24 -10.23
CA ALA A 75 12.55 2.37 -10.07
C ALA A 75 11.22 3.14 -10.21
N ALA A 76 11.15 4.38 -9.71
CA ALA A 76 9.99 5.25 -9.89
C ALA A 76 9.76 5.60 -11.37
N VAL A 77 10.82 5.96 -12.10
CA VAL A 77 10.78 6.22 -13.54
C VAL A 77 10.37 4.96 -14.31
N ALA A 78 10.93 3.81 -13.96
CA ALA A 78 10.57 2.53 -14.59
C ALA A 78 9.08 2.20 -14.42
N ALA A 79 8.47 2.57 -13.30
CA ALA A 79 7.02 2.45 -13.05
C ALA A 79 6.19 3.60 -13.64
N LYS A 80 6.80 4.53 -14.37
CA LYS A 80 6.19 5.75 -14.92
C LYS A 80 5.57 6.70 -13.89
N MET A 81 6.03 6.63 -12.64
CA MET A 81 5.65 7.59 -11.61
C MET A 81 6.13 9.00 -11.97
N LYS A 82 5.43 10.03 -11.49
CA LYS A 82 5.74 11.44 -11.78
C LYS A 82 6.16 12.24 -10.56
N TYR A 83 5.96 11.69 -9.36
CA TYR A 83 6.30 12.36 -8.12
C TYR A 83 6.69 11.37 -7.03
N ALA A 84 7.35 11.87 -5.99
CA ALA A 84 7.69 11.05 -4.83
C ALA A 84 7.60 11.85 -3.52
N VAL A 85 7.41 11.14 -2.41
CA VAL A 85 7.29 11.71 -1.06
C VAL A 85 8.19 10.94 -0.09
N LEU A 86 9.16 11.62 0.54
CA LEU A 86 10.07 11.03 1.53
C LEU A 86 9.66 11.41 2.96
N THR A 87 9.70 10.46 3.89
CA THR A 87 9.51 10.71 5.34
C THR A 87 10.68 11.47 5.97
N VAL A 88 10.78 12.78 5.74
CA VAL A 88 11.85 13.62 6.31
C VAL A 88 11.77 13.70 7.84
N LYS A 89 10.57 13.48 8.41
CA LYS A 89 10.35 13.31 9.85
C LYS A 89 9.11 12.45 10.14
N HIS A 90 9.24 11.47 11.04
CA HIS A 90 8.16 10.55 11.47
C HIS A 90 7.95 10.60 13.00
N THR A 91 7.13 9.69 13.55
CA THR A 91 6.69 9.63 14.95
C THR A 91 7.76 9.69 16.04
N GLY A 92 9.02 9.30 15.77
CA GLY A 92 10.13 9.42 16.73
C GLY A 92 10.87 10.77 16.69
N GLY A 93 10.41 11.69 15.83
CA GLY A 93 10.92 13.05 15.76
C GLY A 93 12.25 13.21 15.03
N TRP A 94 12.92 12.13 14.66
CA TRP A 94 14.19 12.11 13.93
C TRP A 94 14.07 12.83 12.58
N CYS A 95 14.68 14.01 12.47
CA CYS A 95 14.84 14.77 11.25
C CYS A 95 15.96 14.18 10.37
N LEU A 96 15.73 14.09 9.06
CA LEU A 96 16.73 13.59 8.09
C LEU A 96 17.62 14.69 7.49
N TRP A 97 17.53 15.91 8.01
CA TRP A 97 18.38 17.05 7.68
C TRP A 97 18.97 17.65 8.97
N ASP A 98 19.92 18.59 8.83
CA ASP A 98 20.52 19.35 9.92
C ASP A 98 19.62 20.55 10.24
N THR A 99 18.90 20.47 11.35
CA THR A 99 17.89 21.48 11.75
C THR A 99 18.48 22.43 12.78
N ALA A 100 18.16 23.72 12.67
CA ALA A 100 18.61 24.70 13.67
C ALA A 100 17.84 24.62 14.99
N THR A 101 16.78 23.81 15.04
CA THR A 101 16.02 23.56 16.26
C THR A 101 16.75 22.51 17.11
N ALA A 102 16.54 22.50 18.43
CA ALA A 102 17.14 21.51 19.34
C ALA A 102 16.55 20.09 19.19
N ASP A 103 16.21 19.69 17.97
CA ASP A 103 15.60 18.41 17.63
C ASP A 103 16.65 17.32 17.37
N ARG A 104 16.19 16.07 17.45
CA ARG A 104 16.97 14.90 17.04
C ARG A 104 17.06 14.89 15.53
N ASP A 105 18.27 14.98 14.99
CA ASP A 105 18.46 15.21 13.57
C ASP A 105 19.59 14.38 12.95
N ILE A 106 19.87 14.63 11.67
CA ILE A 106 20.86 13.86 10.90
C ILE A 106 22.26 13.89 11.53
N THR A 107 22.57 14.92 12.32
CA THR A 107 23.90 15.09 12.92
C THR A 107 24.18 14.06 14.01
N TRP A 108 23.14 13.43 14.55
CA TRP A 108 23.24 12.41 15.59
C TRP A 108 23.61 11.04 15.03
N PHE A 109 23.34 10.77 13.75
CA PHE A 109 23.59 9.48 13.10
C PHE A 109 25.07 9.29 12.75
N LYS A 110 25.93 9.19 13.77
CA LYS A 110 27.39 9.12 13.60
C LYS A 110 27.87 7.88 12.84
N ASN A 111 27.10 6.80 12.83
CA ASN A 111 27.43 5.63 12.00
C ASN A 111 27.15 5.83 10.51
N TYR A 112 26.41 6.88 10.14
CA TYR A 112 26.14 7.23 8.75
C TYR A 112 26.86 8.53 8.38
N LYS A 113 27.93 8.42 7.58
CA LYS A 113 28.76 9.55 7.11
C LYS A 113 29.18 10.51 8.24
N ASP A 114 29.50 9.99 9.43
CA ASP A 114 29.88 10.74 10.64
C ASP A 114 28.85 11.80 11.11
N GLY A 115 27.57 11.61 10.74
CA GLY A 115 26.51 12.61 10.98
C GLY A 115 26.71 13.89 10.18
N LYS A 116 27.33 13.82 9.00
CA LYS A 116 27.54 14.96 8.08
C LYS A 116 26.73 14.82 6.78
N ALA A 117 25.83 13.84 6.72
CA ALA A 117 24.96 13.65 5.57
C ALA A 117 23.84 14.70 5.54
N ASP A 118 23.26 14.91 4.36
CA ASP A 118 21.97 15.55 4.20
C ASP A 118 21.11 14.65 3.31
N ILE A 119 20.30 13.81 3.95
CA ILE A 119 19.46 12.83 3.25
C ILE A 119 18.39 13.54 2.43
N VAL A 120 17.84 14.64 2.92
CA VAL A 120 16.81 15.41 2.20
C VAL A 120 17.39 15.95 0.90
N LYS A 121 18.60 16.52 0.94
CA LYS A 121 19.29 16.98 -0.26
C LYS A 121 19.60 15.86 -1.25
N GLU A 122 20.18 14.75 -0.77
CA GLU A 122 20.53 13.61 -1.63
C GLU A 122 19.31 13.02 -2.35
N TYR A 123 18.16 12.96 -1.64
CA TYR A 123 16.87 12.58 -2.21
C TYR A 123 16.38 13.58 -3.27
N VAL A 124 16.33 14.87 -2.94
CA VAL A 124 15.87 15.92 -3.86
C VAL A 124 16.69 15.90 -5.15
N ASP A 125 18.03 15.91 -5.03
CA ASP A 125 18.93 15.93 -6.18
C ASP A 125 18.73 14.69 -7.07
N ALA A 126 18.62 13.50 -6.49
CA ALA A 126 18.41 12.25 -7.23
C ALA A 126 17.08 12.23 -7.98
N PHE A 127 15.98 12.62 -7.33
CA PHE A 127 14.65 12.60 -7.95
C PHE A 127 14.48 13.71 -9.00
N ARG A 128 14.98 14.93 -8.72
CA ARG A 128 14.96 16.03 -9.70
C ARG A 128 15.78 15.72 -10.94
N SER A 129 16.92 15.03 -10.82
CA SER A 129 17.74 14.63 -11.97
C SER A 129 17.02 13.69 -12.96
N ARG A 130 15.86 13.13 -12.56
CA ARG A 130 15.00 12.23 -13.34
C ARG A 130 13.64 12.84 -13.64
N ASP A 131 13.55 14.17 -13.57
CA ASP A 131 12.33 14.95 -13.81
C ASP A 131 11.13 14.56 -12.93
N LEU A 132 11.41 14.00 -11.75
CA LEU A 132 10.38 13.68 -10.77
C LEU A 132 10.04 14.91 -9.93
N LYS A 133 8.74 15.09 -9.68
CA LYS A 133 8.24 16.02 -8.68
C LYS A 133 8.65 15.53 -7.29
N VAL A 134 8.99 16.44 -6.38
CA VAL A 134 9.53 16.10 -5.06
C VAL A 134 8.61 16.61 -3.97
N GLY A 135 8.32 15.73 -3.01
CA GLY A 135 7.59 16.06 -1.80
C GLY A 135 8.19 15.50 -0.53
N PHE A 136 7.73 16.04 0.58
CA PHE A 136 8.16 15.66 1.92
C PHE A 136 6.98 15.26 2.79
N TYR A 137 7.12 14.14 3.49
CA TYR A 137 6.23 13.75 4.57
C TYR A 137 6.76 14.26 5.90
N TYR A 138 5.86 14.80 6.71
CA TYR A 138 6.15 15.30 8.05
C TYR A 138 5.05 14.86 9.02
N CYS A 139 5.42 14.10 10.06
CA CYS A 139 4.52 13.70 11.13
C CYS A 139 4.41 14.79 12.19
N PHE A 140 3.20 15.27 12.46
CA PHE A 140 2.92 16.12 13.61
C PHE A 140 2.97 15.30 14.91
N PRO A 141 3.11 15.97 16.07
CA PRO A 141 3.06 15.31 17.36
C PRO A 141 1.89 14.34 17.52
N LEU A 142 2.22 13.12 17.92
CA LEU A 142 1.21 12.14 18.32
C LEU A 142 0.61 12.49 19.68
N TRP A 143 -0.67 12.16 19.86
CA TRP A 143 -1.30 12.13 21.18
C TRP A 143 -2.33 11.02 21.32
N GLY A 144 -2.44 10.48 22.55
CA GLY A 144 -3.66 9.82 23.01
C GLY A 144 -3.44 8.42 23.60
N GLY A 145 -3.61 8.30 24.91
CA GLY A 145 -3.73 7.03 25.62
C GLY A 145 -2.44 6.23 25.79
N ASP A 146 -2.54 5.12 26.53
CA ASP A 146 -1.40 4.28 26.92
C ASP A 146 -0.53 3.77 25.76
N LYS A 147 -1.08 3.75 24.54
CA LYS A 147 -0.38 3.31 23.33
C LYS A 147 0.73 4.27 22.88
N TRP A 148 0.49 5.58 22.99
CA TRP A 148 1.36 6.60 22.39
C TRP A 148 2.23 7.33 23.42
N LYS A 149 2.06 7.05 24.72
CA LYS A 149 2.78 7.69 25.82
C LYS A 149 4.31 7.61 25.73
N ASP A 150 4.82 6.61 25.00
CA ASP A 150 6.25 6.36 24.88
C ASP A 150 6.88 6.95 23.60
N TYR A 151 6.07 7.56 22.70
CA TYR A 151 6.55 8.12 21.43
C TYR A 151 6.77 9.64 21.51
N GLN A 152 7.96 10.08 21.13
CA GLN A 152 8.43 11.46 21.20
C GLN A 152 8.66 12.06 19.81
N THR A 153 7.61 12.59 19.19
CA THR A 153 7.72 13.20 17.85
C THR A 153 8.42 14.56 17.85
N LEU A 154 8.58 15.18 19.02
CA LEU A 154 9.34 16.40 19.20
C LEU A 154 10.28 16.24 20.42
N PRO A 155 11.38 17.00 20.50
CA PRO A 155 12.37 16.83 21.56
C PRO A 155 11.80 17.32 22.89
N HIS A 156 11.93 16.48 23.92
CA HIS A 156 11.38 16.63 25.28
C HIS A 156 9.87 16.36 25.45
N ASP A 157 9.54 15.53 26.45
CA ASP A 157 8.18 15.12 26.84
C ASP A 157 7.25 16.28 27.31
N ASP A 158 7.67 17.53 27.20
CA ASP A 158 7.01 18.68 27.82
C ASP A 158 6.07 19.47 26.88
N TYR A 159 5.79 18.99 25.66
CA TYR A 159 4.76 19.62 24.81
C TYR A 159 3.38 19.59 25.46
N ALA A 160 3.09 18.52 26.20
CA ALA A 160 1.91 18.41 27.05
C ALA A 160 1.89 19.45 28.18
N LEU A 161 3.09 19.85 28.64
CA LEU A 161 3.32 20.80 29.72
C LEU A 161 3.44 22.25 29.23
N GLY A 162 3.49 22.47 27.91
CA GLY A 162 3.51 23.80 27.27
C GLY A 162 4.85 24.55 27.39
N THR A 163 5.96 23.87 27.70
CA THR A 163 7.27 24.52 27.87
C THR A 163 8.01 24.76 26.56
N VAL A 164 7.58 24.11 25.46
CA VAL A 164 8.14 24.30 24.12
C VAL A 164 7.07 24.82 23.16
N ASP A 165 7.43 25.83 22.37
CA ASP A 165 6.58 26.39 21.32
C ASP A 165 6.62 25.51 20.06
N ALA A 166 5.77 24.48 20.03
CA ALA A 166 5.63 23.56 18.90
C ALA A 166 5.28 24.28 17.58
N LEU A 167 4.45 25.32 17.65
CA LEU A 167 4.08 26.10 16.46
C LEU A 167 5.32 26.75 15.86
N THR A 168 6.11 27.44 16.68
CA THR A 168 7.35 28.08 16.21
C THR A 168 8.34 27.06 15.67
N MET A 169 8.58 25.96 16.39
CA MET A 169 9.51 24.92 15.95
C MET A 169 9.10 24.31 14.59
N ILE A 170 7.83 23.94 14.44
CA ILE A 170 7.33 23.35 13.18
C ILE A 170 7.40 24.38 12.04
N LYS A 171 7.09 25.66 12.30
CA LYS A 171 7.27 26.71 11.29
C LYS A 171 8.74 26.89 10.90
N THR A 172 9.68 26.77 11.84
CA THR A 172 11.12 26.78 11.54
C THR A 172 11.51 25.61 10.65
N HIS A 173 11.07 24.38 10.95
CA HIS A 173 11.33 23.22 10.09
C HIS A 173 10.80 23.44 8.66
N PHE A 174 9.59 23.97 8.50
CA PHE A 174 9.08 24.26 7.16
C PHE A 174 9.80 25.43 6.47
N THR A 175 10.30 26.42 7.21
CA THR A 175 11.21 27.44 6.64
C THR A 175 12.46 26.79 6.08
N GLU A 176 13.11 25.88 6.81
CA GLU A 176 14.31 25.17 6.35
C GLU A 176 14.00 24.30 5.14
N LEU A 177 12.99 23.43 5.24
CA LEU A 177 12.59 22.49 4.19
C LEU A 177 12.17 23.20 2.89
N LEU A 178 11.49 24.34 2.98
CA LEU A 178 10.98 25.08 1.81
C LEU A 178 11.91 26.21 1.35
N SER A 179 13.06 26.41 1.98
CA SER A 179 14.04 27.43 1.53
C SER A 179 15.38 26.83 1.09
N ASN A 180 15.78 25.68 1.66
CA ASN A 180 17.11 25.11 1.45
C ASN A 180 17.17 24.05 0.33
N TYR A 181 16.02 23.52 -0.11
CA TYR A 181 15.93 22.35 -0.99
C TYR A 181 15.30 22.66 -2.37
N GLY A 182 15.24 23.94 -2.75
CA GLY A 182 14.61 24.39 -3.99
C GLY A 182 13.08 24.28 -3.95
N ASP A 183 12.45 24.26 -5.12
CA ASP A 183 11.00 24.13 -5.23
C ASP A 183 10.56 22.76 -4.73
N ILE A 184 9.53 22.73 -3.88
CA ILE A 184 8.89 21.53 -3.34
C ILE A 184 7.45 21.49 -3.86
N ASP A 185 7.06 20.33 -4.40
CA ASP A 185 5.78 20.20 -5.10
C ASP A 185 4.63 19.84 -4.15
N ILE A 186 4.91 19.02 -3.14
CA ILE A 186 3.89 18.53 -2.20
C ILE A 186 4.47 18.31 -0.79
N ILE A 187 3.75 18.78 0.22
CA ILE A 187 3.98 18.46 1.63
C ILE A 187 2.84 17.55 2.10
N TRP A 188 3.22 16.39 2.66
CA TRP A 188 2.31 15.37 3.16
C TRP A 188 2.34 15.34 4.69
N ILE A 189 1.28 15.83 5.32
CA ILE A 189 1.20 15.96 6.78
C ILE A 189 0.42 14.80 7.37
N ASP A 190 1.06 14.09 8.29
CA ASP A 190 0.38 13.12 9.15
C ASP A 190 0.05 13.74 10.50
N GLN A 191 -1.00 13.22 11.14
CA GLN A 191 -1.42 13.60 12.49
C GLN A 191 -1.83 15.07 12.64
N SER A 192 -2.18 15.78 11.57
CA SER A 192 -2.64 17.18 11.64
C SER A 192 -3.92 17.37 12.47
N GLY A 193 -4.77 16.33 12.54
CA GLY A 193 -6.00 16.31 13.33
C GLY A 193 -5.84 15.78 14.76
N SER A 194 -4.62 15.38 15.17
CA SER A 194 -4.39 14.89 16.53
C SER A 194 -4.60 16.04 17.52
N PRO A 195 -5.50 15.89 18.52
CA PRO A 195 -5.98 17.01 19.33
C PRO A 195 -4.93 17.59 20.29
N ASN A 196 -3.67 17.16 20.24
CA ASN A 196 -2.69 17.44 21.28
C ASN A 196 -1.25 17.09 20.82
N GLY A 197 -0.29 17.50 21.65
CA GLY A 197 1.15 17.49 21.35
C GLY A 197 1.75 18.90 21.28
N GLY A 198 1.14 19.85 22.00
CA GLY A 198 1.58 21.26 22.09
C GLY A 198 0.93 22.20 21.08
N LEU A 199 0.29 21.69 20.02
CA LEU A 199 -0.46 22.49 19.06
C LEU A 199 -1.87 22.82 19.57
N LYS A 200 -2.29 24.07 19.38
CA LYS A 200 -3.60 24.58 19.77
C LYS A 200 -4.58 24.52 18.59
N PRO A 201 -5.89 24.54 18.85
CA PRO A 201 -6.88 24.71 17.78
C PRO A 201 -6.53 25.90 16.88
N GLY A 202 -6.47 25.66 15.56
CA GLY A 202 -6.11 26.65 14.54
C GLY A 202 -4.61 26.77 14.23
N ASP A 203 -3.71 26.19 15.02
CA ASP A 203 -2.27 26.25 14.74
C ASP A 203 -1.90 25.52 13.45
N TRP A 204 -2.58 24.41 13.12
CA TRP A 204 -2.44 23.73 11.84
C TRP A 204 -2.61 24.69 10.66
N ARG A 205 -3.68 25.50 10.66
CA ARG A 205 -3.95 26.47 9.58
C ARG A 205 -2.90 27.57 9.51
N LYS A 206 -2.32 27.98 10.64
CA LYS A 206 -1.18 28.93 10.66
C LYS A 206 0.08 28.31 10.06
N ILE A 207 0.33 27.02 10.29
CA ILE A 207 1.46 26.29 9.71
C ILE A 207 1.25 26.11 8.19
N LYS A 208 0.05 25.71 7.76
CA LYS A 208 -0.33 25.64 6.33
C LYS A 208 -0.13 26.98 5.63
N ALA A 209 -0.63 28.07 6.20
CA ALA A 209 -0.46 29.42 5.66
C ALA A 209 1.02 29.84 5.58
N HIS A 210 1.84 29.44 6.55
CA HIS A 210 3.29 29.67 6.53
C HIS A 210 3.98 28.95 5.38
N MET A 211 3.65 27.66 5.16
CA MET A 211 4.17 26.90 4.01
C MET A 211 3.81 27.59 2.69
N HIS A 212 2.56 28.03 2.54
CA HIS A 212 2.13 28.75 1.34
C HIS A 212 2.77 30.13 1.19
N SER A 213 3.15 30.80 2.27
CA SER A 213 3.87 32.08 2.22
C SER A 213 5.32 31.92 1.73
N LEU A 214 5.92 30.76 1.98
CA LEU A 214 7.27 30.41 1.53
C LEU A 214 7.24 29.91 0.08
N GLN A 215 6.34 28.99 -0.23
CA GLN A 215 6.17 28.43 -1.57
C GLN A 215 4.68 28.38 -1.98
N PRO A 216 4.17 29.42 -2.65
CA PRO A 216 2.77 29.53 -3.07
C PRO A 216 2.30 28.45 -4.05
N SER A 217 3.21 27.69 -4.68
CA SER A 217 2.88 26.59 -5.59
C SER A 217 2.92 25.20 -4.93
N CYS A 218 3.48 25.08 -3.72
CA CYS A 218 3.57 23.79 -3.02
C CYS A 218 2.19 23.36 -2.52
N LEU A 219 1.74 22.17 -2.90
CA LEU A 219 0.49 21.57 -2.40
C LEU A 219 0.68 21.04 -0.98
N VAL A 220 -0.36 21.13 -0.15
CA VAL A 220 -0.33 20.62 1.23
C VAL A 220 -1.45 19.61 1.42
N ILE A 221 -1.11 18.33 1.52
CA ILE A 221 -2.06 17.27 1.83
C ILE A 221 -2.00 16.90 3.32
N ALA A 222 -3.17 16.71 3.94
CA ALA A 222 -3.29 16.21 5.30
C ALA A 222 -3.88 14.80 5.28
N ASN A 223 -3.26 13.88 6.02
CA ASN A 223 -3.68 12.49 6.07
C ASN A 223 -5.18 12.36 6.41
N ASN A 224 -5.93 11.59 5.61
CA ASN A 224 -7.37 11.35 5.78
C ASN A 224 -8.26 12.61 5.80
N ALA A 225 -7.74 13.77 5.39
CA ALA A 225 -8.52 14.99 5.33
C ALA A 225 -9.41 15.00 4.08
N THR A 226 -10.70 15.25 4.27
CA THR A 226 -11.69 15.43 3.19
C THR A 226 -12.30 16.85 3.23
N SER A 227 -11.48 17.84 3.59
CA SER A 227 -11.84 19.25 3.69
C SER A 227 -10.76 20.12 3.06
N LEU A 228 -11.16 21.03 2.17
CA LEU A 228 -10.24 21.97 1.54
C LEU A 228 -9.83 23.16 2.44
N GLU A 229 -10.45 23.30 3.62
CA GLU A 229 -9.97 24.25 4.62
C GLU A 229 -8.65 23.78 5.22
N ASP A 230 -8.59 22.49 5.55
CA ASP A 230 -7.47 21.89 6.27
C ASP A 230 -6.47 21.21 5.34
N SER A 231 -6.77 21.08 4.04
CA SER A 231 -5.88 20.49 3.05
C SER A 231 -6.09 21.11 1.67
N ASP A 232 -5.13 20.98 0.76
CA ASP A 232 -5.27 21.41 -0.64
C ASP A 232 -5.79 20.28 -1.53
N LEU A 233 -5.82 19.04 -1.02
CA LEU A 233 -6.24 17.81 -1.69
C LEU A 233 -7.06 16.97 -0.70
N PHE A 234 -7.88 16.05 -1.19
CA PHE A 234 -8.39 14.99 -0.32
C PHE A 234 -7.35 13.89 -0.16
N GLY A 235 -7.22 13.33 1.03
CA GLY A 235 -6.31 12.23 1.33
C GLY A 235 -7.03 11.00 1.85
N TYR A 236 -6.62 9.80 1.42
CA TYR A 236 -7.05 8.53 1.99
C TYR A 236 -5.86 7.61 2.24
N GLU A 237 -5.64 7.24 3.50
CA GLU A 237 -4.63 6.24 3.87
C GLU A 237 -5.21 4.84 3.76
N TYR A 238 -5.15 4.23 2.57
CA TYR A 238 -5.57 2.85 2.40
C TYR A 238 -4.48 1.90 2.92
N PRO A 239 -4.84 0.80 3.62
CA PRO A 239 -6.17 0.29 3.96
C PRO A 239 -6.74 0.83 5.28
N TYR A 240 -6.10 1.81 5.92
CA TYR A 240 -6.48 2.23 7.27
C TYR A 240 -7.76 3.06 7.29
N SER A 241 -7.95 3.92 6.29
CA SER A 241 -9.20 4.63 6.01
C SER A 241 -10.34 3.64 5.74
N LEU A 242 -10.02 2.48 5.14
CA LEU A 242 -10.98 1.50 4.60
C LEU A 242 -11.96 2.08 3.58
N GLU A 243 -11.72 3.31 3.14
CA GLU A 243 -12.53 4.10 2.24
C GLU A 243 -11.67 4.58 1.08
N LEU A 244 -12.30 4.62 -0.09
CA LEU A 244 -11.73 5.10 -1.34
C LEU A 244 -12.64 6.21 -1.87
N PRO A 245 -12.12 7.14 -2.69
CA PRO A 245 -12.94 8.20 -3.25
C PRO A 245 -14.14 7.62 -4.03
N SER A 246 -15.29 8.28 -3.87
CA SER A 246 -16.53 7.95 -4.57
C SER A 246 -16.32 7.88 -6.08
N VAL A 247 -17.12 7.06 -6.78
CA VAL A 247 -17.25 7.09 -8.26
C VAL A 247 -17.52 8.47 -8.81
N THR A 248 -18.21 9.31 -8.03
CA THR A 248 -18.58 10.69 -8.40
C THR A 248 -17.61 11.74 -7.83
N ASN A 249 -16.41 11.34 -7.39
CA ASN A 249 -15.44 12.28 -6.81
C ASN A 249 -15.02 13.35 -7.83
N THR A 250 -15.24 14.61 -7.46
CA THR A 250 -14.87 15.80 -8.27
C THR A 250 -13.68 16.56 -7.70
N VAL A 251 -13.23 16.23 -6.49
CA VAL A 251 -12.12 16.91 -5.82
C VAL A 251 -10.82 16.19 -6.12
N ALA A 252 -9.72 16.95 -6.31
CA ALA A 252 -8.41 16.35 -6.49
C ALA A 252 -8.01 15.56 -5.23
N THR A 253 -7.80 14.26 -5.40
CA THR A 253 -7.60 13.30 -4.31
C THR A 253 -6.27 12.58 -4.47
N GLU A 254 -5.67 12.18 -3.36
CA GLU A 254 -4.61 11.18 -3.31
C GLU A 254 -5.02 10.02 -2.41
N VAL A 255 -4.75 8.79 -2.87
CA VAL A 255 -4.86 7.60 -2.06
C VAL A 255 -3.46 7.01 -1.91
N CYS A 256 -3.00 6.82 -0.68
CA CYS A 256 -1.77 6.08 -0.42
C CYS A 256 -2.07 4.63 -0.02
N ASP A 257 -1.21 3.70 -0.45
CA ASP A 257 -1.25 2.28 -0.03
C ASP A 257 0.18 1.71 -0.03
N LYS A 258 0.36 0.53 0.57
CA LYS A 258 1.64 -0.14 0.71
C LYS A 258 1.80 -1.26 -0.30
N LEU A 259 2.94 -1.25 -0.99
CA LEU A 259 3.41 -2.40 -1.76
C LEU A 259 3.85 -3.55 -0.84
N ASN A 260 4.54 -3.21 0.24
CA ASN A 260 5.07 -4.14 1.24
C ASN A 260 4.10 -4.30 2.42
N ASN A 261 4.39 -5.22 3.35
CA ASN A 261 3.50 -5.50 4.48
C ASN A 261 3.34 -4.29 5.43
N GLY A 262 4.40 -3.49 5.59
CA GLY A 262 4.47 -2.27 6.39
C GLY A 262 4.76 -1.03 5.56
N TRP A 263 4.59 0.15 6.17
CA TRP A 263 5.06 1.41 5.60
C TRP A 263 6.59 1.41 5.55
N PHE A 264 7.23 1.17 6.69
CA PHE A 264 8.67 0.91 6.80
C PHE A 264 9.00 -0.57 6.55
N ALA A 265 10.23 -0.83 6.12
CA ALA A 265 10.82 -2.16 6.26
C ALA A 265 10.97 -2.49 7.75
N ASN A 266 10.62 -3.72 8.12
CA ASN A 266 10.80 -4.18 9.49
C ASN A 266 12.01 -5.12 9.53
N PRO A 267 13.04 -4.86 10.35
CA PRO A 267 14.21 -5.73 10.47
C PRO A 267 13.87 -7.20 10.75
N ASP A 268 12.72 -7.45 11.40
CA ASP A 268 12.28 -8.79 11.80
C ASP A 268 11.28 -9.44 10.82
N ALA A 269 10.99 -8.82 9.67
CA ALA A 269 10.05 -9.35 8.70
C ALA A 269 10.54 -9.22 7.25
N PRO A 270 10.12 -10.11 6.33
CA PRO A 270 10.43 -9.96 4.92
C PRO A 270 9.95 -8.62 4.37
N CYS A 271 10.83 -7.93 3.64
CA CYS A 271 10.52 -6.69 2.93
C CYS A 271 10.02 -6.95 1.50
N THR A 272 9.62 -8.18 1.17
CA THR A 272 9.08 -8.54 -0.15
C THR A 272 7.70 -7.89 -0.38
N PRO A 273 7.34 -7.56 -1.62
CA PRO A 273 6.00 -7.09 -1.96
C PRO A 273 4.91 -8.08 -1.50
N VAL A 274 3.80 -7.53 -1.01
CA VAL A 274 2.56 -8.29 -0.73
C VAL A 274 1.43 -7.91 -1.69
N ARG A 275 1.66 -6.92 -2.55
CA ARG A 275 0.81 -6.58 -3.70
C ARG A 275 1.47 -7.06 -4.98
N ASN A 276 0.66 -7.54 -5.91
CA ASN A 276 1.08 -7.89 -7.25
C ASN A 276 0.71 -6.76 -8.23
N VAL A 277 1.20 -6.87 -9.47
CA VAL A 277 1.01 -5.86 -10.51
C VAL A 277 -0.47 -5.67 -10.87
N ASP A 278 -1.24 -6.76 -10.89
CA ASP A 278 -2.69 -6.74 -11.15
C ASP A 278 -3.42 -5.81 -10.16
N TYR A 279 -3.14 -5.98 -8.87
CA TYR A 279 -3.67 -5.14 -7.80
C TYR A 279 -3.28 -3.67 -7.99
N ILE A 280 -2.00 -3.39 -8.22
CA ILE A 280 -1.50 -2.02 -8.34
C ILE A 280 -2.15 -1.32 -9.54
N VAL A 281 -2.10 -1.93 -10.72
CA VAL A 281 -2.53 -1.28 -11.97
C VAL A 281 -4.04 -1.27 -12.10
N ASN A 282 -4.68 -2.43 -11.97
CA ASN A 282 -6.08 -2.60 -12.38
C ASN A 282 -7.05 -2.40 -11.22
N LYS A 283 -6.62 -2.67 -9.98
CA LYS A 283 -7.51 -2.50 -8.80
C LYS A 283 -7.36 -1.14 -8.11
N MET A 284 -6.22 -0.47 -8.29
CA MET A 284 -5.94 0.81 -7.64
C MET A 284 -5.71 1.92 -8.67
N LEU A 285 -4.66 1.84 -9.49
CA LEU A 285 -4.20 2.98 -10.27
C LEU A 285 -5.20 3.47 -11.33
N ARG A 286 -5.65 2.59 -12.24
CA ARG A 286 -6.64 2.97 -13.28
C ARG A 286 -7.94 3.49 -12.67
N PRO A 287 -8.57 2.77 -11.73
CA PRO A 287 -9.82 3.26 -11.16
C PRO A 287 -9.69 4.57 -10.39
N LEU A 288 -8.59 4.78 -9.65
CA LEU A 288 -8.35 6.04 -8.95
C LEU A 288 -8.21 7.19 -9.94
N ASN A 289 -7.44 6.97 -11.02
CA ASN A 289 -7.22 7.98 -12.04
C ASN A 289 -8.50 8.38 -12.78
N ASP A 290 -9.48 7.49 -12.88
CA ASP A 290 -10.83 7.77 -13.42
C ASP A 290 -11.73 8.55 -12.44
N ARG A 291 -11.34 8.66 -11.16
CA ARG A 291 -12.10 9.32 -10.09
C ARG A 291 -11.40 10.56 -9.54
N ASN A 292 -10.65 11.27 -10.39
CA ASN A 292 -9.86 12.44 -9.97
C ASN A 292 -8.97 12.13 -8.76
N ALA A 293 -8.36 10.94 -8.73
CA ALA A 293 -7.47 10.52 -7.67
C ALA A 293 -6.13 9.99 -8.20
N ASN A 294 -5.04 10.43 -7.56
CA ASN A 294 -3.72 9.85 -7.76
C ASN A 294 -3.49 8.69 -6.78
N LEU A 295 -2.66 7.73 -7.19
CA LEU A 295 -2.14 6.69 -6.30
C LEU A 295 -0.73 7.09 -5.82
N LEU A 296 -0.51 7.09 -4.51
CA LEU A 296 0.81 7.22 -3.89
C LEU A 296 1.23 5.87 -3.29
N LEU A 297 1.97 5.08 -4.07
CA LEU A 297 2.33 3.71 -3.66
C LEU A 297 3.62 3.71 -2.84
N ASN A 298 3.52 3.24 -1.59
CA ASN A 298 4.65 3.10 -0.71
C ASN A 298 5.53 1.91 -1.07
N CYS A 299 6.81 2.19 -1.30
CA CYS A 299 7.87 1.23 -1.58
C CYS A 299 8.90 1.33 -0.45
N ALA A 300 8.87 0.36 0.48
CA ALA A 300 9.68 0.42 1.68
C ALA A 300 11.16 0.06 1.39
N PRO A 301 12.12 0.97 1.59
CA PRO A 301 13.53 0.62 1.46
C PRO A 301 13.99 -0.21 2.65
N GLU A 302 14.86 -1.18 2.41
CA GLU A 302 15.46 -2.02 3.44
C GLU A 302 16.46 -1.24 4.30
N LYS A 303 16.90 -1.82 5.42
CA LYS A 303 17.92 -1.21 6.30
C LYS A 303 19.24 -0.90 5.59
N THR A 304 19.52 -1.59 4.49
CA THR A 304 20.69 -1.32 3.65
C THR A 304 20.57 0.03 2.92
N GLY A 305 19.38 0.62 2.84
CA GLY A 305 19.08 1.81 2.06
C GLY A 305 18.70 1.53 0.60
N ARG A 306 18.48 0.27 0.21
CA ARG A 306 18.05 -0.12 -1.14
C ARG A 306 16.61 -0.62 -1.15
N LEU A 307 15.93 -0.47 -2.28
CA LEU A 307 14.69 -1.20 -2.53
C LEU A 307 15.03 -2.69 -2.77
N HIS A 308 14.21 -3.57 -2.21
CA HIS A 308 14.34 -5.01 -2.42
C HIS A 308 14.22 -5.34 -3.93
N PRO A 309 15.00 -6.29 -4.49
CA PRO A 309 14.95 -6.61 -5.92
C PRO A 309 13.55 -6.97 -6.45
N GLU A 310 12.75 -7.69 -5.66
CA GLU A 310 11.35 -7.99 -6.03
C GLU A 310 10.46 -6.73 -6.09
N THR A 311 10.72 -5.73 -5.24
CA THR A 311 10.02 -4.43 -5.32
C THR A 311 10.34 -3.75 -6.65
N VAL A 312 11.61 -3.72 -7.03
CA VAL A 312 12.05 -3.16 -8.32
C VAL A 312 11.40 -3.90 -9.49
N ALA A 313 11.40 -5.24 -9.47
CA ALA A 313 10.81 -6.06 -10.52
C ALA A 313 9.28 -5.82 -10.68
N VAL A 314 8.56 -5.64 -9.57
CA VAL A 314 7.12 -5.30 -9.61
C VAL A 314 6.92 -3.92 -10.23
N LEU A 315 7.72 -2.92 -9.86
CA LEU A 315 7.65 -1.56 -10.39
C LEU A 315 7.96 -1.50 -11.89
N GLU A 316 8.96 -2.24 -12.36
CA GLU A 316 9.25 -2.38 -13.79
C GLU A 316 8.07 -2.98 -14.56
N GLU A 317 7.45 -4.04 -14.04
CA GLU A 317 6.30 -4.67 -14.69
C GLU A 317 5.06 -3.76 -14.68
N VAL A 318 4.85 -2.98 -13.62
CA VAL A 318 3.82 -1.92 -13.59
C VAL A 318 4.00 -0.96 -14.77
N GLY A 319 5.23 -0.47 -14.99
CA GLY A 319 5.51 0.44 -16.11
C GLY A 319 5.40 -0.20 -17.50
N ARG A 320 5.53 -1.52 -17.62
CA ARG A 320 5.26 -2.23 -18.89
C ARG A 320 3.77 -2.30 -19.22
N ILE A 321 2.91 -2.41 -18.20
CA ILE A 321 1.46 -2.68 -18.38
C ILE A 321 0.62 -1.39 -18.33
N TRP A 322 1.05 -0.38 -17.60
CA TRP A 322 0.32 0.88 -17.43
C TRP A 322 1.00 2.04 -18.14
N ASP A 323 0.20 2.97 -18.68
CA ASP A 323 0.69 4.25 -19.20
C ASP A 323 -0.12 5.45 -18.66
N PRO A 324 0.53 6.54 -18.22
CA PRO A 324 -0.17 7.75 -17.77
C PRO A 324 -1.00 8.43 -18.86
N SER A 325 -0.76 8.14 -20.14
CA SER A 325 -1.56 8.64 -21.26
C SER A 325 -2.77 7.76 -21.62
N GLU A 326 -3.00 6.65 -20.91
CA GLU A 326 -4.21 5.85 -21.11
C GLU A 326 -5.45 6.75 -20.99
N LEU A 327 -6.35 6.65 -21.96
CA LEU A 327 -7.63 7.34 -21.87
C LEU A 327 -8.40 6.80 -20.67
N SER A 328 -9.17 7.68 -20.03
CA SER A 328 -10.06 7.31 -18.94
C SER A 328 -10.91 6.11 -19.38
N HIS A 329 -10.76 5.01 -18.66
CA HIS A 329 -11.55 3.82 -18.90
C HIS A 329 -12.87 4.09 -18.19
N LYS A 330 -13.85 4.66 -18.89
CA LYS A 330 -15.17 4.95 -18.29
C LYS A 330 -15.88 3.71 -17.73
N ASP A 331 -15.37 2.53 -18.05
CA ASP A 331 -15.80 1.22 -17.54
C ASP A 331 -14.89 0.67 -16.43
N SER A 332 -13.83 1.39 -16.01
CA SER A 332 -13.03 1.02 -14.83
C SER A 332 -13.75 1.46 -13.57
N GLU A 333 -14.80 0.72 -13.26
CA GLU A 333 -15.31 0.76 -11.92
C GLU A 333 -14.18 0.30 -10.98
N LEU A 334 -13.75 1.15 -10.04
CA LEU A 334 -13.00 0.74 -8.82
C LEU A 334 -13.78 -0.33 -8.01
N TYR A 335 -14.97 -0.71 -8.47
CA TYR A 335 -15.75 -1.84 -8.04
C TYR A 335 -15.35 -3.19 -8.67
N ASP A 336 -14.35 -3.22 -9.55
CA ASP A 336 -13.73 -4.48 -10.04
C ASP A 336 -12.55 -4.96 -9.16
N ILE A 337 -12.66 -4.64 -7.87
CA ILE A 337 -12.51 -5.61 -6.79
C ILE A 337 -13.24 -6.87 -7.27
N THR A 338 -12.57 -7.98 -7.60
CA THR A 338 -13.25 -9.23 -8.04
C THR A 338 -14.42 -9.48 -7.08
N ARG A 339 -15.65 -9.20 -7.51
CA ARG A 339 -16.89 -9.51 -6.79
C ARG A 339 -17.41 -10.89 -7.15
N GLU A 340 -16.65 -11.59 -7.98
CA GLU A 340 -16.94 -12.95 -8.40
C GLU A 340 -15.84 -13.87 -7.88
N ALA A 341 -16.28 -14.98 -7.32
CA ALA A 341 -15.41 -16.09 -7.03
C ALA A 341 -15.10 -16.84 -8.33
N ILE A 342 -13.87 -17.31 -8.47
CA ILE A 342 -13.51 -18.15 -9.62
C ILE A 342 -14.17 -19.51 -9.43
N GLN A 343 -15.12 -19.82 -10.30
CA GLN A 343 -15.76 -21.14 -10.38
C GLN A 343 -15.16 -22.04 -11.46
N LYS A 344 -14.52 -21.42 -12.47
CA LYS A 344 -13.90 -22.12 -13.60
C LYS A 344 -12.65 -21.38 -14.09
N VAL A 345 -11.60 -22.15 -14.35
CA VAL A 345 -10.34 -21.68 -14.92
C VAL A 345 -10.27 -22.07 -16.39
N PRO A 346 -10.10 -21.12 -17.33
CA PRO A 346 -9.90 -21.44 -18.75
C PRO A 346 -8.55 -22.14 -18.98
N THR A 347 -8.54 -23.46 -18.99
CA THR A 347 -7.33 -24.27 -19.19
C THR A 347 -7.31 -24.94 -20.56
N ARG A 348 -6.12 -25.03 -21.16
CA ARG A 348 -5.87 -25.89 -22.33
C ARG A 348 -5.64 -27.35 -21.93
N GLY A 349 -5.30 -27.60 -20.67
CA GLY A 349 -5.07 -28.94 -20.12
C GLY A 349 -6.38 -29.67 -19.79
N ARG A 350 -6.30 -30.98 -19.57
CA ARG A 350 -7.39 -31.79 -19.01
C ARG A 350 -7.19 -31.92 -17.50
N SER A 351 -7.46 -30.83 -16.79
CA SER A 351 -7.24 -30.76 -15.35
C SER A 351 -8.41 -30.11 -14.64
N ALA A 352 -8.66 -30.55 -13.41
CA ALA A 352 -9.71 -30.01 -12.55
C ALA A 352 -9.22 -30.04 -11.10
N SER A 353 -9.85 -29.24 -10.25
CA SER A 353 -9.47 -29.14 -8.83
C SER A 353 -10.50 -29.80 -7.93
N ILE A 354 -10.02 -30.38 -6.83
CA ILE A 354 -10.85 -30.94 -5.75
C ILE A 354 -10.70 -30.02 -4.54
N LEU A 355 -11.81 -29.46 -4.08
CA LEU A 355 -11.87 -28.57 -2.92
C LEU A 355 -12.37 -29.33 -1.69
N PHE A 356 -11.69 -29.15 -0.56
CA PHE A 356 -12.15 -29.63 0.74
C PHE A 356 -12.57 -28.45 1.60
N PRO A 357 -13.81 -28.45 2.14
CA PRO A 357 -14.34 -27.35 2.92
C PRO A 357 -13.68 -27.23 4.31
N PRO A 358 -13.81 -26.08 4.99
CA PRO A 358 -13.09 -25.77 6.23
C PRO A 358 -13.55 -26.49 7.48
N ASN A 359 -14.53 -27.39 7.38
CA ASN A 359 -15.12 -28.13 8.49
C ASN A 359 -14.70 -29.61 8.55
N LEU A 360 -13.73 -30.05 7.74
CA LEU A 360 -13.20 -31.42 7.83
C LEU A 360 -12.49 -31.66 9.17
N THR A 361 -12.70 -32.85 9.74
CA THR A 361 -11.93 -33.33 10.89
C THR A 361 -10.53 -33.78 10.47
N ALA A 362 -9.60 -33.89 11.43
CA ALA A 362 -8.26 -34.44 11.21
C ALA A 362 -8.30 -35.84 10.58
N GLU A 363 -9.21 -36.71 11.03
CA GLU A 363 -9.40 -38.04 10.49
C GLU A 363 -9.88 -38.01 9.04
N GLN A 364 -10.85 -37.15 8.72
CA GLN A 364 -11.34 -36.98 7.34
C GLN A 364 -10.24 -36.45 6.41
N MET A 365 -9.44 -35.48 6.87
CA MET A 365 -8.30 -34.98 6.11
C MET A 365 -7.27 -36.09 5.86
N GLN A 366 -6.93 -36.89 6.87
CA GLN A 366 -5.97 -38.00 6.70
C GLN A 366 -6.47 -39.05 5.70
N LYS A 367 -7.76 -39.43 5.78
CA LYS A 367 -8.38 -40.35 4.80
C LYS A 367 -8.38 -39.77 3.39
N ALA A 368 -8.72 -38.49 3.24
CA ALA A 368 -8.68 -37.80 1.95
C ALA A 368 -7.28 -37.81 1.34
N VAL A 369 -6.23 -37.53 2.13
CA VAL A 369 -4.83 -37.58 1.68
C VAL A 369 -4.43 -38.97 1.21
N TYR A 370 -4.83 -40.01 1.94
CA TYR A 370 -4.57 -41.39 1.54
C TYR A 370 -5.17 -41.69 0.15
N LEU A 371 -6.45 -41.35 -0.05
CA LEU A 371 -7.14 -41.56 -1.32
C LEU A 371 -6.56 -40.74 -2.47
N LEU A 372 -6.20 -39.47 -2.21
CA LEU A 372 -5.57 -38.60 -3.20
C LEU A 372 -4.21 -39.17 -3.63
N ASN A 373 -3.37 -39.58 -2.69
CA ASN A 373 -2.06 -40.16 -2.99
C ASN A 373 -2.16 -41.48 -3.74
N TYR A 374 -3.11 -42.35 -3.37
CA TYR A 374 -3.37 -43.60 -4.08
C TYR A 374 -3.74 -43.37 -5.56
N ASN A 375 -4.35 -42.22 -5.88
CA ASN A 375 -4.80 -41.87 -7.23
C ASN A 375 -3.88 -40.87 -7.95
N ASP A 376 -2.67 -40.58 -7.44
CA ASP A 376 -1.77 -39.53 -7.97
C ASP A 376 -2.49 -38.16 -8.17
N ALA A 377 -3.37 -37.83 -7.23
CA ALA A 377 -4.21 -36.66 -7.26
C ALA A 377 -3.76 -35.61 -6.24
N LYS A 378 -3.99 -34.33 -6.55
CA LYS A 378 -3.84 -33.21 -5.61
C LYS A 378 -5.17 -32.53 -5.37
N GLY A 379 -5.22 -31.73 -4.31
CA GLY A 379 -6.44 -31.05 -3.87
C GLY A 379 -6.12 -29.87 -2.97
N THR A 380 -7.13 -29.04 -2.76
CA THR A 380 -7.03 -27.78 -2.03
C THR A 380 -7.91 -27.83 -0.78
N PHE A 381 -7.29 -27.76 0.39
CA PHE A 381 -7.93 -27.85 1.69
C PHE A 381 -8.15 -26.46 2.28
N PHE A 382 -9.38 -25.98 2.34
CA PHE A 382 -9.69 -24.77 3.09
C PHE A 382 -9.65 -25.08 4.58
N ILE A 383 -9.04 -24.22 5.39
CA ILE A 383 -8.80 -24.47 6.81
C ILE A 383 -9.45 -23.37 7.65
N ASN A 384 -10.07 -23.74 8.78
CA ASN A 384 -10.58 -22.80 9.78
C ASN A 384 -9.56 -22.50 10.88
N GLU A 385 -9.85 -21.55 11.78
CA GLU A 385 -8.90 -21.17 12.84
C GLU A 385 -8.59 -22.32 13.81
N ALA A 386 -9.58 -23.15 14.15
CA ALA A 386 -9.41 -24.27 15.07
C ALA A 386 -8.36 -25.25 14.54
N THR A 387 -8.55 -25.72 13.31
CA THR A 387 -7.63 -26.64 12.62
C THR A 387 -6.26 -26.00 12.40
N ALA A 388 -6.21 -24.72 12.02
CA ALA A 388 -4.96 -23.98 11.85
C ALA A 388 -4.13 -23.90 13.16
N LYS A 389 -4.79 -23.91 14.32
CA LYS A 389 -4.13 -23.87 15.63
C LYS A 389 -3.72 -25.26 16.13
N THR A 390 -4.59 -26.25 16.01
CA THR A 390 -4.40 -27.57 16.64
C THR A 390 -3.65 -28.56 15.74
N GLU A 391 -3.84 -28.51 14.42
CA GLU A 391 -3.38 -29.54 13.49
C GLU A 391 -2.11 -29.17 12.71
N LYS A 392 -1.22 -28.34 13.28
CA LYS A 392 -0.04 -27.80 12.57
C LYS A 392 0.84 -28.87 11.91
N GLY A 393 0.98 -30.04 12.55
CA GLY A 393 1.74 -31.17 12.00
C GLY A 393 1.11 -31.72 10.73
N LEU A 394 -0.21 -31.97 10.75
CA LEU A 394 -0.97 -32.43 9.59
C LEU A 394 -0.92 -31.43 8.44
N LEU A 395 -1.06 -30.13 8.72
CA LEU A 395 -0.98 -29.09 7.69
C LEU A 395 0.38 -29.05 6.98
N ARG A 396 1.48 -29.27 7.71
CA ARG A 396 2.82 -29.39 7.10
C ARG A 396 2.94 -30.63 6.22
N ILE A 397 2.35 -31.75 6.64
CA ILE A 397 2.33 -32.98 5.85
C ILE A 397 1.54 -32.78 4.54
N LEU A 398 0.39 -32.10 4.61
CA LEU A 398 -0.41 -31.76 3.42
C LEU A 398 0.42 -30.98 2.39
N VAL A 399 1.06 -29.90 2.82
CA VAL A 399 1.90 -29.07 1.95
C VAL A 399 3.09 -29.86 1.41
N ALA A 400 3.77 -30.66 2.26
CA ALA A 400 4.90 -31.48 1.84
C ALA A 400 4.51 -32.56 0.82
N ALA A 401 3.27 -33.07 0.90
CA ALA A 401 2.70 -34.00 -0.08
C ALA A 401 2.24 -33.30 -1.37
N GLY A 402 2.39 -31.98 -1.50
CA GLY A 402 2.03 -31.19 -2.68
C GLY A 402 0.56 -30.79 -2.73
N HIS A 403 -0.18 -30.90 -1.63
CA HIS A 403 -1.54 -30.34 -1.53
C HIS A 403 -1.49 -28.84 -1.23
N GLU A 404 -2.58 -28.16 -1.54
CA GLU A 404 -2.74 -26.73 -1.30
C GLU A 404 -3.58 -26.49 -0.05
N LEU A 405 -3.23 -25.47 0.74
CA LEU A 405 -4.07 -24.99 1.84
C LEU A 405 -4.67 -23.63 1.49
N GLY A 406 -5.98 -23.49 1.67
CA GLY A 406 -6.75 -22.25 1.47
C GLY A 406 -7.31 -21.69 2.79
N ASN A 407 -7.70 -20.43 2.76
CA ASN A 407 -8.30 -19.74 3.91
C ASN A 407 -9.82 -19.93 3.92
N GLY A 408 -10.34 -20.62 4.94
CA GLY A 408 -11.77 -20.83 5.14
C GLY A 408 -12.43 -19.87 6.14
N SER A 409 -11.71 -18.83 6.56
CA SER A 409 -12.04 -17.91 7.66
C SER A 409 -12.05 -18.57 9.05
N LYS A 410 -12.05 -17.75 10.10
CA LYS A 410 -12.04 -18.21 11.49
C LYS A 410 -13.33 -18.94 11.88
N SER A 411 -14.48 -18.40 11.54
CA SER A 411 -15.80 -19.01 11.77
C SER A 411 -16.24 -19.82 10.55
N ALA A 412 -16.56 -21.10 10.75
CA ALA A 412 -17.12 -21.93 9.68
C ALA A 412 -18.58 -21.56 9.31
N ALA A 413 -19.22 -20.65 10.06
CA ALA A 413 -20.64 -20.38 9.92
C ALA A 413 -20.95 -19.08 9.15
N VAL A 414 -20.31 -17.95 9.43
CA VAL A 414 -20.70 -16.67 8.79
C VAL A 414 -19.57 -15.64 8.81
N ILE A 415 -19.13 -15.21 7.62
CA ILE A 415 -18.36 -13.97 7.42
C ILE A 415 -19.21 -12.81 6.90
N SER A 416 -20.28 -13.10 6.15
CA SER A 416 -21.21 -12.13 5.59
C SER A 416 -22.15 -11.52 6.64
N GLY A 417 -22.38 -10.21 6.61
CA GLY A 417 -23.23 -9.50 7.57
C GLY A 417 -22.49 -8.99 8.81
N LYS A 418 -21.15 -9.07 8.81
CA LYS A 418 -20.33 -8.34 9.79
C LYS A 418 -20.47 -6.85 9.52
N LYS A 419 -20.55 -6.07 10.60
CA LYS A 419 -20.91 -4.64 10.50
C LYS A 419 -19.84 -3.76 9.83
N ASN A 420 -18.61 -4.25 9.64
CA ASN A 420 -17.53 -3.51 8.99
C ASN A 420 -16.36 -4.43 8.55
N ALA A 421 -15.51 -3.90 7.67
CA ALA A 421 -14.32 -4.58 7.14
C ALA A 421 -13.27 -4.96 8.19
N ARG A 422 -13.16 -4.26 9.32
CA ARG A 422 -12.22 -4.64 10.39
C ARG A 422 -12.59 -5.97 11.03
N LEU A 423 -13.89 -6.20 11.26
CA LEU A 423 -14.39 -7.46 11.81
C LEU A 423 -14.19 -8.61 10.81
N VAL A 424 -14.49 -8.38 9.53
CA VAL A 424 -14.20 -9.32 8.44
C VAL A 424 -12.71 -9.63 8.37
N ARG A 425 -11.84 -8.62 8.40
CA ARG A 425 -10.38 -8.79 8.38
C ARG A 425 -9.91 -9.64 9.54
N ASN A 426 -10.42 -9.42 10.75
CA ASN A 426 -10.05 -10.24 11.90
C ASN A 426 -10.43 -11.73 11.71
N GLU A 427 -11.54 -12.02 11.02
CA GLU A 427 -11.95 -13.40 10.70
C GLU A 427 -11.00 -14.04 9.68
N VAL A 428 -10.58 -13.29 8.66
CA VAL A 428 -9.70 -13.79 7.59
C VAL A 428 -8.24 -13.88 8.04
N ASP A 429 -7.72 -12.84 8.72
CA ASP A 429 -6.32 -12.76 9.17
C ASP A 429 -5.94 -13.81 10.20
N ALA A 430 -6.90 -14.22 11.04
CA ALA A 430 -6.67 -15.24 12.07
C ALA A 430 -6.15 -16.56 11.47
N VAL A 431 -6.69 -16.95 10.33
CA VAL A 431 -6.23 -18.10 9.55
C VAL A 431 -5.03 -17.72 8.67
N GLN A 432 -5.08 -16.54 8.03
CA GLN A 432 -4.08 -16.11 7.07
C GLN A 432 -2.66 -16.08 7.64
N LYS A 433 -2.51 -15.64 8.90
CA LYS A 433 -1.23 -15.61 9.60
C LYS A 433 -0.63 -17.00 9.76
N GLN A 434 -1.44 -18.02 10.01
CA GLN A 434 -0.97 -19.40 10.15
C GLN A 434 -0.59 -20.00 8.78
N LEU A 435 -1.37 -19.72 7.73
CA LEU A 435 -1.07 -20.20 6.37
C LEU A 435 0.23 -19.61 5.81
N ARG A 436 0.54 -18.34 6.11
CA ARG A 436 1.82 -17.73 5.75
C ARG A 436 3.01 -18.48 6.34
N ALA A 437 2.89 -19.02 7.56
CA ALA A 437 3.97 -19.77 8.22
C ALA A 437 4.30 -21.10 7.53
N VAL A 438 3.37 -21.65 6.74
CA VAL A 438 3.57 -22.90 5.97
C VAL A 438 3.70 -22.65 4.46
N LYS A 439 3.88 -21.38 4.04
CA LYS A 439 4.13 -20.95 2.64
C LYS A 439 3.09 -21.44 1.62
N SER A 440 1.84 -21.61 2.03
CA SER A 440 0.76 -22.01 1.12
C SER A 440 0.25 -20.82 0.28
N PRO A 441 -0.15 -21.01 -0.99
CA PRO A 441 -0.89 -20.01 -1.76
C PRO A 441 -2.14 -19.49 -1.07
N VAL A 442 -2.61 -18.35 -1.56
CA VAL A 442 -3.63 -17.53 -0.90
C VAL A 442 -4.93 -17.48 -1.69
N VAL A 443 -5.64 -18.60 -1.67
CA VAL A 443 -7.05 -18.72 -2.09
C VAL A 443 -7.97 -18.65 -0.87
N PHE A 444 -9.17 -18.11 -1.04
CA PHE A 444 -10.17 -17.94 0.00
C PHE A 444 -11.51 -18.51 -0.43
N ARG A 445 -12.19 -19.23 0.47
CA ARG A 445 -13.55 -19.74 0.26
C ARG A 445 -14.41 -19.30 1.43
N ALA A 446 -15.39 -18.43 1.16
CA ALA A 446 -16.29 -17.95 2.20
C ALA A 446 -17.12 -19.11 2.75
N PRO A 447 -17.43 -19.14 4.06
CA PRO A 447 -18.55 -19.90 4.58
C PRO A 447 -19.82 -19.62 3.76
N GLU A 448 -20.53 -20.67 3.35
CA GLU A 448 -21.78 -20.59 2.56
C GLU A 448 -21.67 -19.86 1.19
N PHE A 449 -20.46 -19.59 0.71
CA PHE A 449 -20.22 -18.84 -0.54
C PHE A 449 -20.87 -17.43 -0.54
N LYS A 450 -21.00 -16.82 0.65
CA LYS A 450 -21.55 -15.47 0.80
C LYS A 450 -20.46 -14.43 0.92
N TYR A 451 -20.48 -13.46 0.03
CA TYR A 451 -19.52 -12.36 -0.02
C TYR A 451 -20.27 -11.02 -0.03
N ASP A 452 -20.15 -10.25 1.05
CA ASP A 452 -20.63 -8.86 1.10
C ASP A 452 -19.52 -7.86 0.71
N ASP A 453 -19.86 -6.57 0.59
CA ASP A 453 -18.92 -5.52 0.19
C ASP A 453 -17.67 -5.48 1.11
N TYR A 454 -17.85 -5.71 2.40
CA TYR A 454 -16.75 -5.75 3.36
C TYR A 454 -15.86 -6.99 3.19
N THR A 455 -16.45 -8.13 2.87
CA THR A 455 -15.74 -9.37 2.52
C THR A 455 -14.87 -9.14 1.30
N TRP A 456 -15.44 -8.62 0.22
CA TRP A 456 -14.70 -8.33 -1.00
C TRP A 456 -13.58 -7.32 -0.78
N ALA A 457 -13.82 -6.24 -0.03
CA ALA A 457 -12.79 -5.28 0.33
C ALA A 457 -11.61 -5.93 1.06
N VAL A 458 -11.90 -6.83 2.02
CA VAL A 458 -10.86 -7.54 2.78
C VAL A 458 -10.10 -8.55 1.92
N LEU A 459 -10.78 -9.31 1.06
CA LEU A 459 -10.09 -10.28 0.20
C LEU A 459 -9.13 -9.58 -0.75
N ASN A 460 -9.56 -8.49 -1.37
CA ASN A 460 -8.72 -7.69 -2.24
C ASN A 460 -7.58 -7.03 -1.45
N TYR A 461 -7.86 -6.52 -0.25
CA TYR A 461 -6.83 -6.04 0.67
C TYR A 461 -5.82 -7.11 1.08
N LEU A 462 -6.19 -8.39 1.15
CA LEU A 462 -5.27 -9.45 1.55
C LEU A 462 -4.63 -10.17 0.36
N GLY A 463 -4.97 -9.76 -0.88
CA GLY A 463 -4.51 -10.44 -2.10
C GLY A 463 -5.05 -11.87 -2.21
N LEU A 464 -6.24 -12.12 -1.67
CA LEU A 464 -6.89 -13.43 -1.66
C LEU A 464 -7.81 -13.58 -2.86
N THR A 465 -7.64 -14.67 -3.60
CA THR A 465 -8.56 -15.03 -4.68
C THR A 465 -9.74 -15.81 -4.11
N ALA A 466 -10.96 -15.31 -4.30
CA ALA A 466 -12.16 -16.03 -3.91
C ALA A 466 -12.40 -17.22 -4.84
N ILE A 467 -12.72 -18.38 -4.26
CA ILE A 467 -12.96 -19.64 -4.96
C ILE A 467 -14.32 -20.19 -4.57
N GLU A 468 -15.07 -20.65 -5.59
CA GLU A 468 -16.33 -21.35 -5.43
C GLU A 468 -16.33 -22.65 -6.25
N PRO A 469 -17.02 -23.70 -5.79
CA PRO A 469 -17.18 -24.90 -6.58
C PRO A 469 -18.17 -24.69 -7.74
N SER A 470 -18.00 -25.45 -8.81
CA SER A 470 -18.98 -25.58 -9.89
C SER A 470 -19.75 -26.91 -9.72
N PRO A 471 -21.04 -26.97 -10.14
CA PRO A 471 -21.88 -28.14 -9.90
C PRO A 471 -21.50 -29.39 -10.70
N GLU A 472 -20.75 -29.27 -11.81
CA GLU A 472 -20.44 -30.41 -12.69
C GLU A 472 -18.95 -30.64 -12.96
N PRO A 473 -18.43 -31.88 -12.87
CA PRO A 473 -17.05 -32.21 -13.20
C PRO A 473 -16.71 -31.93 -14.67
N ALA A 474 -15.93 -30.88 -14.94
CA ALA A 474 -15.43 -30.56 -16.27
C ALA A 474 -13.97 -30.07 -16.21
N SER A 475 -13.31 -29.95 -17.36
CA SER A 475 -11.98 -29.34 -17.39
C SER A 475 -12.04 -27.89 -16.93
N GLY A 476 -11.08 -27.48 -16.11
CA GLY A 476 -11.00 -26.15 -15.54
C GLY A 476 -11.93 -25.91 -14.34
N VAL A 477 -12.75 -26.88 -13.96
CA VAL A 477 -13.71 -26.72 -12.85
C VAL A 477 -13.08 -27.12 -11.52
N MET A 478 -13.64 -26.55 -10.44
CA MET A 478 -13.35 -26.90 -9.05
C MET A 478 -14.57 -27.62 -8.45
N VAL A 479 -14.38 -28.83 -7.95
CA VAL A 479 -15.45 -29.66 -7.38
C VAL A 479 -15.24 -29.77 -5.87
N GLU A 480 -16.23 -29.37 -5.07
CA GLU A 480 -16.17 -29.53 -3.61
C GLU A 480 -16.61 -30.91 -3.17
N VAL A 481 -15.82 -31.54 -2.29
CA VAL A 481 -16.11 -32.83 -1.68
C VAL A 481 -16.25 -32.69 -0.16
N ASN A 482 -17.35 -33.21 0.37
CA ASN A 482 -17.73 -33.11 1.78
C ASN A 482 -17.52 -34.43 2.55
N SER A 483 -17.25 -35.53 1.84
CA SER A 483 -17.02 -36.85 2.43
C SER A 483 -16.01 -37.66 1.62
N THR A 484 -15.48 -38.73 2.23
CA THR A 484 -14.59 -39.68 1.56
C THR A 484 -15.30 -40.43 0.44
N ASP A 485 -16.57 -40.78 0.64
CA ASP A 485 -17.36 -41.50 -0.37
C ASP A 485 -17.55 -40.62 -1.61
N GLN A 486 -17.85 -39.33 -1.40
CA GLN A 486 -17.94 -38.36 -2.49
C GLN A 486 -16.59 -38.18 -3.20
N LEU A 487 -15.48 -38.23 -2.47
CA LEU A 487 -14.13 -38.13 -3.05
C LEU A 487 -13.83 -39.30 -3.99
N GLU A 488 -14.18 -40.53 -3.61
CA GLU A 488 -13.99 -41.72 -4.46
C GLU A 488 -14.79 -41.60 -5.77
N ASP A 489 -16.05 -41.17 -5.68
CA ASP A 489 -16.91 -40.94 -6.85
C ASP A 489 -16.34 -39.86 -7.79
N VAL A 490 -15.86 -38.75 -7.23
CA VAL A 490 -15.25 -37.65 -8.00
C VAL A 490 -13.96 -38.10 -8.68
N LEU A 491 -13.09 -38.84 -7.98
CA LEU A 491 -11.86 -39.39 -8.55
C LEU A 491 -12.15 -40.40 -9.68
N ALA A 492 -13.15 -41.27 -9.50
CA ALA A 492 -13.61 -42.18 -10.53
C ALA A 492 -14.15 -41.44 -11.77
N ALA A 493 -14.94 -40.39 -11.55
CA ALA A 493 -15.45 -39.53 -12.62
C ALA A 493 -14.34 -38.80 -13.37
N PHE A 494 -13.34 -38.27 -12.67
CA PHE A 494 -12.18 -37.61 -13.27
C PHE A 494 -11.37 -38.60 -14.12
N LYS A 495 -11.10 -39.81 -13.60
CA LYS A 495 -10.43 -40.87 -14.34
C LYS A 495 -11.19 -41.25 -15.61
N LYS A 496 -12.52 -41.42 -15.53
CA LYS A 496 -13.38 -41.71 -16.69
C LYS A 496 -13.33 -40.61 -17.75
N LYS A 497 -13.23 -39.35 -17.34
CA LYS A 497 -13.13 -38.18 -18.23
C LYS A 497 -11.69 -37.85 -18.67
N GLY A 498 -10.69 -38.59 -18.17
CA GLY A 498 -9.27 -38.31 -18.43
C GLY A 498 -8.79 -36.97 -17.87
N LEU A 499 -9.37 -36.53 -16.75
CA LEU A 499 -9.00 -35.31 -16.03
C LEU A 499 -7.96 -35.62 -14.95
N LYS A 500 -6.89 -34.82 -14.89
CA LYS A 500 -5.93 -34.83 -13.78
C LYS A 500 -6.40 -33.93 -12.64
N ALA A 501 -6.51 -34.48 -11.43
CA ALA A 501 -6.79 -33.71 -10.22
C ALA A 501 -5.55 -32.93 -9.77
N VAL A 502 -5.63 -31.61 -9.80
CA VAL A 502 -4.54 -30.68 -9.44
C VAL A 502 -5.01 -29.70 -8.38
N THR A 503 -4.10 -29.00 -7.72
CA THR A 503 -4.47 -27.89 -6.82
C THR A 503 -5.08 -26.71 -7.60
N VAL A 504 -5.80 -25.82 -6.92
CA VAL A 504 -6.33 -24.58 -7.54
C VAL A 504 -5.19 -23.72 -8.08
N ARG A 505 -4.07 -23.58 -7.34
CA ARG A 505 -2.87 -22.89 -7.84
C ARG A 505 -2.35 -23.49 -9.15
N GLU A 506 -2.14 -24.80 -9.22
CA GLU A 506 -1.65 -25.45 -10.44
C GLU A 506 -2.63 -25.27 -11.60
N LEU A 507 -3.93 -25.32 -11.31
CA LEU A 507 -4.97 -25.06 -12.30
C LEU A 507 -4.88 -23.63 -12.84
N MET A 508 -4.73 -22.63 -11.97
CA MET A 508 -4.60 -21.22 -12.34
C MET A 508 -3.29 -20.90 -13.09
N ASN A 509 -2.17 -21.49 -12.71
CA ASN A 509 -0.87 -21.32 -13.39
C ASN A 509 -0.89 -21.80 -14.85
N GLY A 510 -1.82 -22.69 -15.21
CA GLY A 510 -2.04 -23.13 -16.58
C GLY A 510 -2.84 -22.15 -17.45
N SER A 511 -3.30 -21.01 -16.91
CA SER A 511 -4.13 -20.00 -17.59
C SER A 511 -3.46 -18.62 -17.60
N SER A 512 -3.71 -17.81 -18.63
CA SER A 512 -3.25 -16.42 -18.65
C SER A 512 -4.10 -15.55 -17.72
N SER A 513 -3.50 -14.47 -17.18
CA SER A 513 -4.17 -13.48 -16.32
C SER A 513 -5.42 -12.88 -16.97
N GLU A 514 -5.36 -12.58 -18.26
CA GLU A 514 -6.47 -12.06 -19.06
C GLU A 514 -7.68 -13.02 -19.11
N ARG A 515 -7.43 -14.33 -19.22
CA ARG A 515 -8.49 -15.35 -19.23
C ARG A 515 -9.12 -15.56 -17.87
N LEU A 516 -8.33 -15.45 -16.81
CA LEU A 516 -8.83 -15.53 -15.44
C LEU A 516 -9.78 -14.37 -15.13
N ARG A 517 -9.51 -13.17 -15.68
CA ARG A 517 -10.43 -12.03 -15.57
C ARG A 517 -11.75 -12.28 -16.29
N ILE A 518 -11.72 -12.70 -17.55
CA ILE A 518 -12.94 -13.01 -18.34
C ILE A 518 -13.81 -14.08 -17.66
N ALA A 519 -13.17 -15.06 -17.02
CA ALA A 519 -13.87 -16.11 -16.30
C ALA A 519 -14.49 -15.64 -14.96
N ALA A 520 -13.98 -14.55 -14.38
CA ALA A 520 -14.44 -13.93 -13.14
C ALA A 520 -15.34 -12.70 -13.37
N THR A 521 -15.82 -12.49 -14.60
CA THR A 521 -16.80 -11.43 -14.92
C THR A 521 -18.01 -12.01 -15.66
N GLY A 522 -18.29 -13.31 -15.47
CA GLY A 522 -19.39 -14.01 -16.14
C GLY A 522 -19.49 -13.76 -17.66
N GLY A 523 -18.43 -14.05 -18.41
CA GLY A 523 -18.37 -14.08 -19.89
C GLY A 523 -19.53 -13.44 -20.68
N ALA A 524 -19.39 -12.16 -21.04
CA ALA A 524 -20.03 -11.67 -22.26
C ALA A 524 -19.26 -12.25 -23.46
N ASP A 525 -19.97 -12.95 -24.34
CA ASP A 525 -19.47 -13.33 -25.65
C ASP A 525 -18.97 -12.08 -26.41
N VAL A 526 -17.67 -11.80 -26.33
CA VAL A 526 -17.02 -11.05 -27.40
C VAL A 526 -16.88 -12.03 -28.55
N VAL A 527 -17.92 -12.07 -29.37
CA VAL A 527 -17.86 -12.57 -30.74
C VAL A 527 -16.74 -11.81 -31.44
N THR A 528 -15.52 -12.36 -31.42
CA THR A 528 -14.50 -11.96 -32.38
C THR A 528 -14.92 -12.55 -33.72
N GLY A 529 -15.66 -11.77 -34.49
CA GLY A 529 -15.97 -12.08 -35.87
C GLY A 529 -14.69 -12.27 -36.68
N ARG A 530 -14.49 -13.51 -37.12
CA ARG A 530 -13.79 -14.05 -38.30
C ARG A 530 -13.85 -15.57 -38.12
N GLU A 531 -14.65 -16.37 -38.82
CA GLU A 531 -15.53 -16.21 -39.99
C GLU A 531 -17.02 -16.41 -39.64
#